data_AF-A0A117SSC4-F1
#
_entry.id   AF-A0A117SSC4-F1
#
_cell.length_a   1.000
_cell.length_b   1.000
_cell.length_c   1.000
_cell.angle_alpha   90.00
_cell.angle_beta   90.00
_cell.angle_gamma   90.00
#
_symmetry.space_group_name_H-M   'P 1'
#
loop_
_entity.id
_entity.type
_entity.pdbx_description
1 polymer ?
#
loop_
_entity_poly.entity_id
_entity_poly.type
_entity_poly.pdbx_seq_one_letter_code
_entity_poly.pdbx_strand_id
1 'polypeptide(L)'
;MDAGDVDLLMEVQYDFPLAERPYEVVGERMGVDEGWVIERLRELVKAGILKRIGAILNYRSRGLEAALVGMAAPEGMIEEVAAAVNRDPQVSHNFQRDYRPYNLWFVTKANSREELEAKVAAVAKRYGLDYVILYSLRSYKVDVRFDLRRGISWTKGELLPENPPSLSSLGIPMAFFSKVRSLPLAPEPFKEAAEALGLAVPEALEKMRELIRLGVLRDLHGTIDGEAVGFRENAMVVLREPVCEEAARLNITTHVVLRNTVPGKWPYPCYFMVHGVSRQVLEDYIQDAVRKLGVSEYRVLYSVRDFLGGREMGRRVEKVAE
;
A
#
# COMPACT_ATOMS: atom_id res chain seq x y z
N MET A 1 -5.69 -16.69 16.14
CA MET A 1 -6.49 -15.46 16.16
C MET A 1 -7.86 -15.84 16.69
N ASP A 2 -8.24 -15.28 17.82
CA ASP A 2 -9.60 -15.47 18.37
C ASP A 2 -10.58 -14.46 17.74
N ALA A 3 -11.86 -14.52 18.12
CA ALA A 3 -12.87 -13.60 17.58
C ALA A 3 -12.61 -12.14 18.01
N GLY A 4 -12.09 -11.91 19.22
CA GLY A 4 -11.78 -10.57 19.73
C GLY A 4 -10.65 -9.90 18.97
N ASP A 5 -9.67 -10.68 18.50
CA ASP A 5 -8.61 -10.20 17.61
C ASP A 5 -9.16 -9.66 16.29
N VAL A 6 -10.10 -10.38 15.68
CA VAL A 6 -10.70 -9.97 14.40
C VAL A 6 -11.40 -8.63 14.59
N ASP A 7 -12.20 -8.49 15.64
CA ASP A 7 -12.92 -7.25 15.92
C ASP A 7 -11.96 -6.08 16.19
N LEU A 8 -10.91 -6.30 16.99
CA LEU A 8 -9.88 -5.30 17.26
C LEU A 8 -9.13 -4.88 16.00
N LEU A 9 -8.70 -5.83 15.18
CA LEU A 9 -8.01 -5.57 13.91
C LEU A 9 -8.90 -4.85 12.90
N MET A 10 -10.21 -5.14 12.88
CA MET A 10 -11.16 -4.40 12.07
C MET A 10 -11.30 -2.96 12.60
N GLU A 11 -11.50 -2.75 13.90
CA GLU A 11 -11.64 -1.40 14.49
C GLU A 11 -10.42 -0.53 14.19
N VAL A 12 -9.20 -1.03 14.45
CA VAL A 12 -7.99 -0.23 14.23
C VAL A 12 -7.65 -0.04 12.74
N GLN A 13 -8.10 -0.92 11.84
CA GLN A 13 -7.92 -0.72 10.39
C GLN A 13 -8.85 0.37 9.85
N TYR A 14 -10.10 0.42 10.30
CA TYR A 14 -11.13 1.25 9.66
C TYR A 14 -11.38 2.58 10.38
N ASP A 15 -11.35 2.57 11.71
CA ASP A 15 -11.94 3.61 12.53
C ASP A 15 -11.01 4.09 13.67
N PHE A 16 -9.70 3.92 13.52
CA PHE A 16 -8.73 4.37 14.51
C PHE A 16 -8.86 5.89 14.76
N PRO A 17 -9.13 6.31 16.01
CA PRO A 17 -9.48 7.70 16.30
C PRO A 17 -8.26 8.60 16.33
N LEU A 18 -8.41 9.81 15.79
CA LEU A 18 -7.45 10.90 15.99
C LEU A 18 -7.86 11.69 17.24
N ALA A 19 -7.43 11.22 18.40
CA ALA A 19 -7.75 11.75 19.73
C ALA A 19 -6.51 11.73 20.63
N GLU A 20 -6.53 12.43 21.77
CA GLU A 20 -5.40 12.45 22.71
C GLU A 20 -5.12 11.06 23.29
N ARG A 21 -6.19 10.32 23.61
CA ARG A 21 -6.17 8.94 24.12
C ARG A 21 -6.91 8.00 23.16
N PRO A 22 -6.30 7.66 22.01
CA PRO A 22 -7.02 6.95 20.96
C PRO A 22 -7.34 5.49 21.35
N TYR A 23 -6.52 4.86 22.19
CA TYR A 23 -6.73 3.47 22.62
C TYR A 23 -7.86 3.35 23.64
N GLU A 24 -8.05 4.36 24.50
CA GLU A 24 -9.24 4.48 25.38
C GLU A 24 -10.52 4.54 24.54
N VAL A 25 -10.57 5.41 23.52
CA VAL A 25 -11.73 5.52 22.62
C VAL A 25 -12.02 4.20 21.89
N VAL A 26 -10.98 3.46 21.47
CA VAL A 26 -11.13 2.11 20.90
C VAL A 26 -11.73 1.16 21.94
N GLY A 27 -11.23 1.19 23.17
CA GLY A 27 -11.75 0.39 24.28
C GLY A 27 -13.23 0.65 24.56
N GLU A 28 -13.62 1.93 24.66
CA GLU A 28 -15.01 2.35 24.86
C GLU A 28 -15.95 1.80 23.77
N ARG A 29 -15.55 1.89 22.49
CA ARG A 29 -16.35 1.38 21.36
C ARG A 29 -16.49 -0.14 21.38
N MET A 30 -15.45 -0.83 21.84
CA MET A 30 -15.41 -2.28 21.92
C MET A 30 -15.97 -2.84 23.24
N GLY A 31 -16.25 -1.99 24.23
CA GLY A 31 -16.69 -2.40 25.56
C GLY A 31 -15.58 -3.08 26.39
N VAL A 32 -14.33 -2.68 26.20
CA VAL A 32 -13.15 -3.25 26.87
C VAL A 32 -12.27 -2.14 27.45
N ASP A 33 -11.38 -2.50 28.37
CA ASP A 33 -10.44 -1.55 29.00
C ASP A 33 -9.31 -1.10 28.04
N GLU A 34 -8.83 0.14 28.18
CA GLU A 34 -7.71 0.68 27.38
C GLU A 34 -6.45 -0.19 27.50
N GLY A 35 -6.13 -0.67 28.71
CA GLY A 35 -4.97 -1.51 28.97
C GLY A 35 -5.07 -2.85 28.24
N TRP A 36 -6.28 -3.41 28.14
CA TRP A 36 -6.52 -4.61 27.34
C TRP A 36 -6.26 -4.35 25.84
N VAL A 37 -6.75 -3.24 25.29
CA VAL A 37 -6.53 -2.87 23.88
C VAL A 37 -5.04 -2.76 23.58
N ILE A 38 -4.31 -1.99 24.38
CA ILE A 38 -2.88 -1.77 24.17
C ILE A 38 -2.10 -3.08 24.24
N GLU A 39 -2.34 -3.89 25.27
CA GLU A 39 -1.60 -5.14 25.45
C GLU A 39 -1.92 -6.13 24.32
N ARG A 40 -3.18 -6.23 23.91
CA ARG A 40 -3.56 -7.13 22.82
C ARG A 40 -2.95 -6.71 21.49
N LEU A 41 -2.89 -5.41 21.20
CA LEU A 41 -2.19 -4.89 20.01
C LEU A 41 -0.70 -5.22 20.05
N ARG A 42 -0.03 -5.15 21.22
CA ARG A 42 1.38 -5.54 21.36
C ARG A 42 1.60 -7.01 21.07
N GLU A 43 0.72 -7.89 21.55
CA GLU A 43 0.77 -9.32 21.24
C GLU A 43 0.62 -9.58 19.74
N LEU A 44 -0.30 -8.88 19.06
CA LEU A 44 -0.50 -8.97 17.62
C LEU A 44 0.70 -8.44 16.82
N VAL A 45 1.39 -7.41 17.31
CA VAL A 45 2.66 -6.95 16.74
C VAL A 45 3.75 -8.00 16.90
N LYS A 46 3.88 -8.57 18.10
CA LYS A 46 4.86 -9.64 18.39
C LYS A 46 4.62 -10.89 17.54
N ALA A 47 3.36 -11.20 17.25
CA ALA A 47 2.96 -12.30 16.36
C ALA A 47 3.19 -12.01 14.87
N GLY A 48 3.56 -10.76 14.50
CA GLY A 48 3.76 -10.35 13.12
C GLY A 48 2.45 -10.14 12.33
N ILE A 49 1.30 -10.13 13.02
CA ILE A 49 -0.01 -9.91 12.42
C ILE A 49 -0.23 -8.42 12.19
N LEU A 50 -0.05 -7.60 13.22
CA LEU A 50 -0.11 -6.15 13.13
C LEU A 50 1.30 -5.61 12.87
N LYS A 51 1.51 -4.88 11.77
CA LYS A 51 2.82 -4.27 11.49
C LYS A 51 3.03 -3.00 12.29
N ARG A 52 1.99 -2.16 12.38
CA ARG A 52 1.99 -0.85 13.04
C ARG A 52 0.59 -0.24 13.02
N ILE A 53 0.37 0.81 13.81
CA ILE A 53 -0.73 1.76 13.63
C ILE A 53 -0.10 3.12 13.31
N GLY A 54 -0.60 3.84 12.31
CA GLY A 54 -0.06 5.17 12.02
C GLY A 54 -0.56 5.78 10.71
N ALA A 55 0.01 6.93 10.38
CA ALA A 55 -0.28 7.66 9.16
C ALA A 55 0.59 7.16 7.99
N ILE A 56 0.05 7.27 6.78
CA ILE A 56 0.80 7.08 5.54
C ILE A 56 0.98 8.44 4.86
N LEU A 57 2.23 8.80 4.58
CA LEU A 57 2.55 9.98 3.77
C LEU A 57 2.32 9.68 2.29
N ASN A 58 1.70 10.63 1.60
CA ASN A 58 1.55 10.56 0.15
C ASN A 58 2.92 10.71 -0.55
N TYR A 59 3.39 9.67 -1.25
CA TYR A 59 4.74 9.68 -1.86
C TYR A 59 4.96 10.81 -2.88
N ARG A 60 3.90 11.34 -3.51
CA ARG A 60 4.01 12.48 -4.44
C ARG A 60 4.55 13.73 -3.76
N SER A 61 4.34 13.86 -2.45
CA SER A 61 4.94 14.92 -1.65
C SER A 61 6.48 14.83 -1.55
N ARG A 62 7.11 13.77 -2.12
CA ARG A 62 8.57 13.54 -2.14
C ARG A 62 9.25 13.78 -3.50
N GLY A 63 8.51 14.02 -4.59
CA GLY A 63 9.08 14.43 -5.89
C GLY A 63 9.86 13.38 -6.70
N LEU A 64 9.65 12.08 -6.48
CA LEU A 64 10.34 11.01 -7.25
C LEU A 64 9.52 10.54 -8.46
N GLU A 65 10.20 10.13 -9.54
CA GLU A 65 9.61 9.39 -10.65
C GLU A 65 9.41 7.92 -10.24
N ALA A 66 8.29 7.31 -10.64
CA ALA A 66 7.97 5.91 -10.30
C ALA A 66 7.34 5.18 -11.49
N ALA A 67 7.78 3.95 -11.72
CA ALA A 67 7.24 3.09 -12.77
C ALA A 67 7.00 1.66 -12.28
N LEU A 68 5.99 1.02 -12.85
CA LEU A 68 5.85 -0.43 -12.85
C LEU A 68 6.57 -0.96 -14.09
N VAL A 69 7.43 -1.96 -13.91
CA VAL A 69 8.21 -2.57 -14.99
C VAL A 69 7.79 -4.03 -15.11
N GLY A 70 7.45 -4.44 -16.33
CA GLY A 70 7.21 -5.84 -16.69
C GLY A 70 8.39 -6.35 -17.52
N MET A 71 9.01 -7.46 -17.12
CA MET A 71 10.08 -8.14 -17.85
C MET A 71 9.65 -9.53 -18.27
N ALA A 72 10.03 -9.93 -19.48
CA ALA A 72 9.80 -11.27 -20.02
C ALA A 72 10.99 -12.19 -19.63
N ALA A 73 11.05 -12.57 -18.36
CA ALA A 73 12.11 -13.43 -17.85
C ALA A 73 11.88 -14.90 -18.27
N PRO A 74 12.86 -15.59 -18.88
CA PRO A 74 12.77 -17.02 -19.14
C PRO A 74 12.54 -17.80 -17.84
N GLU A 75 11.77 -18.90 -17.89
CA GLU A 75 11.39 -19.66 -16.68
C GLU A 75 12.59 -20.14 -15.87
N GLY A 76 13.69 -20.56 -16.52
CA GLY A 76 14.91 -20.99 -15.85
C GLY A 76 15.82 -19.88 -15.35
N MET A 77 15.47 -18.61 -15.54
CA MET A 77 16.30 -17.46 -15.16
C MET A 77 15.58 -16.45 -14.24
N ILE A 78 14.30 -16.68 -13.94
CA ILE A 78 13.48 -15.68 -13.26
C ILE A 78 14.04 -15.30 -11.88
N GLU A 79 14.58 -16.26 -11.13
CA GLU A 79 15.20 -16.03 -9.83
C GLU A 79 16.46 -15.17 -9.95
N GLU A 80 17.28 -15.42 -10.97
CA GLU A 80 18.51 -14.65 -11.19
C GLU A 80 18.19 -13.21 -11.61
N VAL A 81 17.23 -13.04 -12.52
CA VAL A 81 16.76 -11.72 -12.95
C VAL A 81 16.13 -10.97 -11.77
N ALA A 82 15.29 -11.64 -10.98
CA ALA A 82 14.68 -11.04 -9.79
C ALA A 82 15.74 -10.62 -8.77
N ALA A 83 16.75 -11.44 -8.53
CA ALA A 83 17.86 -11.11 -7.64
C ALA A 83 18.68 -9.91 -8.16
N ALA A 84 18.89 -9.79 -9.48
CA ALA A 84 19.54 -8.63 -10.08
C ALA A 84 18.72 -7.35 -9.91
N VAL A 85 17.39 -7.42 -10.12
CA VAL A 85 16.46 -6.31 -9.86
C VAL A 85 16.51 -5.88 -8.38
N ASN A 86 16.50 -6.83 -7.45
CA ASN A 86 16.48 -6.56 -6.00
C ASN A 86 17.74 -5.87 -5.45
N ARG A 87 18.82 -5.78 -6.25
CA ARG A 87 20.03 -5.02 -5.89
C ARG A 87 19.81 -3.50 -5.94
N ASP A 88 18.81 -3.04 -6.68
CA ASP A 88 18.43 -1.63 -6.69
C ASP A 88 17.65 -1.28 -5.40
N PRO A 89 18.18 -0.42 -4.52
CA PRO A 89 17.52 -0.06 -3.26
C PRO A 89 16.21 0.72 -3.47
N GLN A 90 15.96 1.26 -4.67
CA GLN A 90 14.71 1.94 -5.01
C GLN A 90 13.59 0.97 -5.44
N VAL A 91 13.89 -0.32 -5.60
CA VAL A 91 12.87 -1.33 -5.87
C VAL A 91 12.07 -1.59 -4.59
N SER A 92 10.75 -1.42 -4.70
CA SER A 92 9.81 -1.53 -3.57
C SER A 92 8.94 -2.78 -3.60
N HIS A 93 8.71 -3.34 -4.79
CA HIS A 93 7.89 -4.54 -5.00
C HIS A 93 8.54 -5.34 -6.13
N ASN A 94 8.61 -6.66 -6.02
CA ASN A 94 9.10 -7.53 -7.09
C ASN A 94 8.37 -8.89 -7.04
N PHE A 95 7.50 -9.14 -8.01
CA PHE A 95 6.64 -10.31 -8.04
C PHE A 95 6.77 -11.07 -9.34
N GLN A 96 6.76 -12.40 -9.27
CA GLN A 96 6.35 -13.20 -10.40
C GLN A 96 4.83 -13.12 -10.53
N ARG A 97 4.33 -12.89 -11.75
CA ARG A 97 2.91 -13.01 -12.07
C ARG A 97 2.68 -14.04 -13.18
N ASP A 98 1.51 -14.67 -13.18
CA ASP A 98 1.08 -15.68 -14.15
C ASP A 98 0.67 -15.09 -15.51
N TYR A 99 1.47 -14.16 -16.02
CA TYR A 99 1.21 -13.48 -17.29
C TYR A 99 2.35 -13.70 -18.28
N ARG A 100 2.03 -13.63 -19.57
CA ARG A 100 2.98 -13.71 -20.69
C ARG A 100 2.71 -12.60 -21.71
N PRO A 101 3.76 -12.03 -22.34
CA PRO A 101 5.16 -12.42 -22.21
C PRO A 101 5.82 -11.95 -20.89
N TYR A 102 5.31 -10.89 -20.25
CA TYR A 102 5.89 -10.33 -19.03
C TYR A 102 5.43 -11.09 -17.78
N ASN A 103 6.35 -11.82 -17.15
CA ASN A 103 6.10 -12.65 -15.98
C ASN A 103 6.79 -12.14 -14.71
N LEU A 104 7.75 -11.22 -14.81
CA LEU A 104 8.39 -10.55 -13.66
C LEU A 104 7.95 -9.09 -13.62
N TRP A 105 7.37 -8.67 -12.50
CA TRP A 105 6.75 -7.36 -12.32
C TRP A 105 7.29 -6.67 -11.08
N PHE A 106 7.93 -5.51 -11.24
CA PHE A 106 8.51 -4.78 -10.11
C PHE A 106 8.25 -3.27 -10.20
N VAL A 107 8.19 -2.63 -9.02
CA VAL A 107 8.05 -1.17 -8.92
C VAL A 107 9.37 -0.57 -8.49
N THR A 108 9.91 0.35 -9.29
CA THR A 108 11.13 1.09 -8.98
C THR A 108 10.92 2.60 -9.11
N LYS A 109 11.79 3.37 -8.46
CA LYS A 109 11.76 4.83 -8.40
C LYS A 109 13.12 5.44 -8.75
N ALA A 110 13.16 6.67 -9.22
CA ALA A 110 14.40 7.39 -9.50
C ALA A 110 14.18 8.91 -9.40
N ASN A 111 15.25 9.69 -9.48
CA ASN A 111 15.14 11.15 -9.50
C ASN A 111 14.73 11.69 -10.87
N SER A 112 14.94 10.91 -11.93
CA SER A 112 14.52 11.26 -13.29
C SER A 112 14.10 10.03 -14.09
N ARG A 113 13.41 10.24 -15.21
CA ARG A 113 13.03 9.15 -16.11
C ARG A 113 14.23 8.51 -16.78
N GLU A 114 15.23 9.30 -17.14
CA GLU A 114 16.47 8.83 -17.76
C GLU A 114 17.22 7.88 -16.83
N GLU A 115 17.33 8.21 -15.53
CA GLU A 115 17.91 7.33 -14.52
C GLU A 115 17.12 6.02 -14.38
N LEU A 116 15.78 6.11 -14.35
CA LEU A 116 14.90 4.95 -14.27
C LEU A 116 15.04 4.03 -15.48
N GLU A 117 15.03 4.59 -16.68
CA GLU A 117 15.16 3.85 -17.93
C GLU A 117 16.54 3.20 -18.04
N ALA A 118 17.61 3.93 -17.68
CA ALA A 118 18.97 3.42 -17.73
C ALA A 118 19.16 2.17 -16.87
N LYS A 119 18.67 2.18 -15.62
CA LYS A 119 18.81 1.00 -14.74
C LYS A 119 17.95 -0.17 -15.17
N VAL A 120 16.75 0.06 -15.69
CA VAL A 120 15.89 -1.01 -16.24
C VAL A 120 16.55 -1.62 -17.48
N ALA A 121 17.06 -0.77 -18.38
CA ALA A 121 17.76 -1.21 -19.59
C ALA A 121 19.05 -1.98 -19.26
N ALA A 122 19.78 -1.61 -18.21
CA ALA A 122 20.98 -2.33 -17.78
C ALA A 122 20.67 -3.79 -17.38
N VAL A 123 19.59 -4.02 -16.61
CA VAL A 123 19.15 -5.38 -16.26
C VAL A 123 18.65 -6.12 -17.51
N ALA A 124 17.80 -5.49 -18.31
CA ALA A 124 17.25 -6.11 -19.51
C ALA A 124 18.35 -6.52 -20.51
N LYS A 125 19.34 -5.64 -20.75
CA LYS A 125 20.48 -5.92 -21.64
C LYS A 125 21.35 -7.07 -21.15
N ARG A 126 21.58 -7.14 -19.84
CA ARG A 126 22.39 -8.22 -19.23
C ARG A 126 21.81 -9.61 -19.49
N TYR A 127 20.49 -9.72 -19.52
CA TYR A 127 19.77 -10.99 -19.65
C TYR A 127 19.07 -11.17 -21.00
N GLY A 128 19.18 -10.20 -21.93
CA GLY A 128 18.54 -10.24 -23.25
C GLY A 128 17.00 -10.22 -23.19
N LEU A 129 16.42 -9.45 -22.26
CA LEU A 129 14.98 -9.49 -21.97
C LEU A 129 14.20 -8.43 -22.76
N ASP A 130 12.99 -8.80 -23.20
CA ASP A 130 11.98 -7.81 -23.54
C ASP A 130 11.33 -7.23 -22.27
N TYR A 131 10.95 -5.97 -22.31
CA TYR A 131 10.34 -5.28 -21.18
C TYR A 131 9.41 -4.13 -21.59
N VAL A 132 8.60 -3.70 -20.62
CA VAL A 132 7.76 -2.51 -20.67
C VAL A 132 7.99 -1.65 -19.43
N ILE A 133 7.99 -0.33 -19.61
CA ILE A 133 8.03 0.66 -18.52
C ILE A 133 6.70 1.41 -18.50
N LEU A 134 6.01 1.35 -17.37
CA LEU A 134 4.66 1.86 -17.17
C LEU A 134 4.68 2.90 -16.04
N TYR A 135 4.92 4.16 -16.41
CA TYR A 135 4.94 5.32 -15.53
C TYR A 135 3.60 5.54 -14.83
N SER A 136 3.65 5.96 -13.57
CA SER A 136 2.46 6.34 -12.81
C SER A 136 1.99 7.75 -13.19
N LEU A 137 0.99 7.85 -14.07
CA LEU A 137 0.43 9.14 -14.52
C LEU A 137 -0.46 9.76 -13.43
N ARG A 138 -1.34 8.96 -12.81
CA ARG A 138 -2.20 9.40 -11.70
C ARG A 138 -2.46 8.25 -10.73
N SER A 139 -2.20 8.47 -9.44
CA SER A 139 -2.60 7.56 -8.38
C SER A 139 -3.95 8.02 -7.82
N TYR A 140 -5.01 7.23 -8.04
CA TYR A 140 -6.35 7.55 -7.58
C TYR A 140 -6.59 7.04 -6.16
N LYS A 141 -6.00 5.90 -5.80
CA LYS A 141 -6.12 5.32 -4.45
C LYS A 141 -4.87 4.50 -4.10
N VAL A 142 -4.46 4.59 -2.85
CA VAL A 142 -3.42 3.76 -2.22
C VAL A 142 -3.91 3.50 -0.79
N ASP A 143 -4.61 2.39 -0.61
CA ASP A 143 -5.19 1.99 0.66
C ASP A 143 -5.22 0.47 0.71
N VAL A 144 -4.62 -0.16 1.73
CA VAL A 144 -4.63 -1.62 1.87
C VAL A 144 -5.23 -1.94 3.22
N ARG A 145 -6.44 -2.48 3.19
CA ARG A 145 -7.16 -2.98 4.36
C ARG A 145 -7.81 -4.30 3.99
N PHE A 146 -7.92 -5.17 4.98
CA PHE A 146 -8.45 -6.51 4.82
C PHE A 146 -9.74 -6.63 5.62
N ASP A 147 -10.85 -6.97 4.96
CA ASP A 147 -12.04 -7.40 5.66
C ASP A 147 -11.86 -8.88 6.01
N LEU A 148 -11.42 -9.11 7.26
CA LEU A 148 -11.12 -10.44 7.78
C LEU A 148 -12.37 -11.34 7.86
N ARG A 149 -13.57 -10.76 7.82
CA ARG A 149 -14.84 -11.50 7.85
C ARG A 149 -15.26 -11.93 6.44
N ARG A 150 -15.01 -11.08 5.44
CA ARG A 150 -15.29 -11.39 4.02
C ARG A 150 -14.17 -12.18 3.33
N GLY A 151 -12.95 -12.11 3.85
CA GLY A 151 -11.78 -12.71 3.22
C GLY A 151 -11.35 -12.01 1.92
N ILE A 152 -11.65 -10.72 1.77
CA ILE A 152 -11.29 -9.89 0.60
C ILE A 152 -10.75 -8.54 1.06
N SER A 153 -9.84 -7.93 0.30
CA SER A 153 -9.42 -6.56 0.53
C SER A 153 -10.63 -5.64 0.44
N TRP A 154 -10.73 -4.70 1.36
CA TRP A 154 -11.87 -3.79 1.43
C TRP A 154 -11.42 -2.45 1.99
N THR A 155 -11.43 -1.40 1.18
CA THR A 155 -10.90 -0.08 1.53
C THR A 155 -11.99 0.96 1.65
N LYS A 156 -11.61 2.18 2.04
CA LYS A 156 -12.46 3.35 1.82
C LYS A 156 -12.46 3.69 0.32
N GLY A 157 -13.62 4.07 -0.22
CA GLY A 157 -13.79 4.45 -1.64
C GLY A 157 -13.33 5.88 -1.95
N GLU A 158 -12.33 6.36 -1.21
CA GLU A 158 -11.88 7.75 -1.22
C GLU A 158 -10.76 7.97 -2.23
N LEU A 159 -10.88 9.05 -3.00
CA LEU A 159 -9.86 9.45 -3.97
C LEU A 159 -8.73 10.22 -3.29
N LEU A 160 -7.51 9.94 -3.71
CA LEU A 160 -6.36 10.78 -3.38
C LEU A 160 -6.44 12.11 -4.14
N PRO A 161 -6.13 13.23 -3.47
CA PRO A 161 -5.87 14.48 -4.17
C PRO A 161 -4.71 14.31 -5.16
N GLU A 162 -4.86 14.92 -6.34
CA GLU A 162 -3.90 14.74 -7.43
C GLU A 162 -2.54 15.39 -7.13
N ASN A 163 -2.58 16.58 -6.51
CA ASN A 163 -1.44 17.43 -6.22
C ASN A 163 -1.48 17.91 -4.76
N PRO A 164 -1.23 17.02 -3.78
CA PRO A 164 -1.12 17.45 -2.39
C PRO A 164 0.11 18.36 -2.22
N PRO A 165 0.05 19.37 -1.35
CA PRO A 165 1.21 20.20 -1.03
C PRO A 165 2.35 19.36 -0.43
N SER A 166 3.59 19.83 -0.61
CA SER A 166 4.76 19.20 0.01
C SER A 166 4.83 19.50 1.51
N LEU A 167 5.47 18.63 2.29
CA LEU A 167 5.71 18.90 3.72
C LEU A 167 6.53 20.19 3.92
N SER A 168 7.54 20.41 3.08
CA SER A 168 8.37 21.61 3.09
C SER A 168 7.57 22.88 2.83
N SER A 169 6.63 22.88 1.88
CA SER A 169 5.78 24.05 1.60
C SER A 169 4.83 24.37 2.75
N LEU A 170 4.52 23.41 3.61
CA LEU A 170 3.67 23.60 4.78
C LEU A 170 4.47 23.85 6.07
N GLY A 171 5.80 23.92 6.00
CA GLY A 171 6.66 24.07 7.18
C GLY A 171 6.62 22.87 8.14
N ILE A 172 6.21 21.69 7.67
CA ILE A 172 6.11 20.49 8.51
C ILE A 172 7.45 19.74 8.50
N PRO A 173 8.11 19.56 9.66
CA PRO A 173 9.37 18.83 9.75
C PRO A 173 9.18 17.34 9.48
N MET A 174 10.16 16.70 8.83
CA MET A 174 10.14 15.24 8.59
C MET A 174 10.16 14.41 9.89
N ALA A 175 10.71 14.99 10.97
CA ALA A 175 10.70 14.38 12.29
C ALA A 175 9.26 14.11 12.78
N PHE A 176 8.34 15.04 12.55
CA PHE A 176 6.92 14.85 12.88
C PHE A 176 6.34 13.63 12.15
N PHE A 177 6.58 13.52 10.84
CA PHE A 177 6.08 12.37 10.07
C PHE A 177 6.63 11.05 10.63
N SER A 178 7.91 11.02 11.00
CA SER A 178 8.53 9.83 11.58
C SER A 178 7.85 9.36 12.86
N LYS A 179 7.29 10.28 13.66
CA LYS A 179 6.56 9.97 14.91
C LYS A 179 5.13 9.51 14.67
N VAL A 180 4.43 10.04 13.66
CA VAL A 180 3.06 9.63 13.34
C VAL A 180 2.98 8.46 12.37
N ARG A 181 4.10 8.12 11.71
CA ARG A 181 4.17 7.01 10.76
C ARG A 181 3.99 5.65 11.45
N SER A 182 4.47 5.50 12.68
CA SER A 182 4.24 4.33 13.54
C SER A 182 4.04 4.81 14.96
N LEU A 183 2.79 4.87 15.40
CA LEU A 183 2.43 5.36 16.73
C LEU A 183 2.88 4.37 17.81
N PRO A 184 3.36 4.87 18.96
CA PRO A 184 3.56 4.04 20.14
C PRO A 184 2.26 3.37 20.58
N LEU A 185 2.34 2.12 21.05
CA LEU A 185 1.23 1.44 21.73
C LEU A 185 1.24 1.86 23.21
N ALA A 186 0.80 3.09 23.47
CA ALA A 186 0.76 3.72 24.79
C ALA A 186 -0.42 4.71 24.87
N PRO A 187 -0.95 5.03 26.07
CA PRO A 187 -2.17 5.84 26.23
C PRO A 187 -2.13 7.20 25.50
N GLU A 188 -0.99 7.87 25.46
CA GLU A 188 -0.82 9.21 24.87
C GLU A 188 0.22 9.20 23.73
N PRO A 189 -0.10 8.59 22.57
CA PRO A 189 0.90 8.27 21.54
C PRO A 189 1.35 9.48 20.71
N PHE A 190 0.70 10.64 20.87
CA PHE A 190 0.95 11.83 20.06
C PHE A 190 1.89 12.84 20.71
N LYS A 191 2.36 12.61 21.95
CA LYS A 191 3.24 13.55 22.68
C LYS A 191 4.50 13.91 21.89
N GLU A 192 5.25 12.91 21.45
CA GLU A 192 6.48 13.14 20.68
C GLU A 192 6.22 13.78 19.31
N ALA A 193 5.08 13.50 18.69
CA ALA A 193 4.69 14.13 17.43
C ALA A 193 4.37 15.62 17.64
N ALA A 194 3.68 15.97 18.72
CA ALA A 194 3.37 17.35 19.07
C ALA A 194 4.64 18.15 19.40
N GLU A 195 5.56 17.56 20.16
CA GLU A 195 6.89 18.13 20.43
C GLU A 195 7.68 18.40 19.15
N ALA A 196 7.64 17.48 18.18
CA ALA A 196 8.30 17.65 16.89
C ALA A 196 7.73 18.81 16.06
N LEU A 197 6.48 19.25 16.33
CA LEU A 197 5.86 20.43 15.74
C LEU A 197 6.05 21.69 16.59
N GLY A 198 6.52 21.56 17.84
CA GLY A 198 6.52 22.65 18.81
C GLY A 198 5.11 23.10 19.22
N LEU A 199 4.14 22.18 19.21
CA LEU A 199 2.73 22.44 19.51
C LEU A 199 2.25 21.66 20.74
N ALA A 200 1.16 22.10 21.36
CA ALA A 200 0.44 21.25 22.31
C ALA A 200 -0.26 20.08 21.58
N VAL A 201 -0.53 18.97 22.27
CA VAL A 201 -1.18 17.79 21.67
C VAL A 201 -2.50 18.13 20.96
N PRO A 202 -3.44 18.91 21.54
CA PRO A 202 -4.68 19.27 20.86
C PRO A 202 -4.45 19.99 19.52
N GLU A 203 -3.48 20.91 19.48
CA GLU A 203 -3.13 21.69 18.28
C GLU A 203 -2.45 20.80 17.23
N ALA A 204 -1.59 19.87 17.65
CA ALA A 204 -0.96 18.90 16.77
C ALA A 204 -1.99 17.96 16.12
N LEU A 205 -3.00 17.52 16.87
CA LEU A 205 -4.12 16.73 16.33
C LEU A 205 -4.92 17.54 15.30
N GLU A 206 -5.14 18.83 15.53
CA GLU A 206 -5.82 19.70 14.57
C GLU A 206 -5.00 19.89 13.30
N LYS A 207 -3.68 20.03 13.44
CA LYS A 207 -2.75 20.03 12.30
C LYS A 207 -2.81 18.72 11.53
N MET A 208 -2.89 17.58 12.21
CA MET A 208 -3.08 16.27 11.55
C MET A 208 -4.38 16.21 10.76
N ARG A 209 -5.50 16.71 11.29
CA ARG A 209 -6.78 16.79 10.57
C ARG A 209 -6.66 17.65 9.30
N GLU A 210 -5.96 18.77 9.38
CA GLU A 210 -5.66 19.62 8.22
C GLU A 210 -4.84 18.87 7.17
N LEU A 211 -3.75 18.19 7.57
CA LEU A 211 -2.88 17.44 6.66
C LEU A 211 -3.62 16.27 5.98
N ILE A 212 -4.54 15.61 6.68
CA ILE A 212 -5.42 14.59 6.11
C ILE A 212 -6.35 15.20 5.07
N ARG A 213 -7.00 16.34 5.39
CA ARG A 213 -7.90 17.06 4.46
C ARG A 213 -7.17 17.53 3.19
N LEU A 214 -5.92 17.95 3.32
CA LEU A 214 -5.06 18.34 2.19
C LEU A 214 -4.52 17.14 1.39
N GLY A 215 -4.72 15.91 1.86
CA GLY A 215 -4.22 14.68 1.22
C GLY A 215 -2.72 14.46 1.35
N VAL A 216 -2.07 15.17 2.28
CA VAL A 216 -0.65 14.99 2.60
C VAL A 216 -0.48 13.70 3.41
N LEU A 217 -1.34 13.52 4.42
CA LEU A 217 -1.45 12.29 5.20
C LEU A 217 -2.71 11.54 4.82
N ARG A 218 -2.64 10.21 4.90
CA ARG A 218 -3.83 9.37 5.00
C ARG A 218 -4.32 9.32 6.45
N ASP A 219 -5.56 8.89 6.62
CA ASP A 219 -6.11 8.58 7.94
C ASP A 219 -5.26 7.54 8.68
N LEU A 220 -5.30 7.61 10.00
CA LEU A 220 -4.62 6.66 10.86
C LEU A 220 -5.30 5.30 10.74
N HIS A 221 -4.49 4.25 10.58
CA HIS A 221 -4.99 2.88 10.57
C HIS A 221 -3.91 1.88 10.97
N GLY A 222 -4.35 0.74 11.47
CA GLY A 222 -3.54 -0.46 11.62
C GLY A 222 -3.17 -1.03 10.26
N THR A 223 -1.88 -1.23 10.02
CA THR A 223 -1.37 -1.98 8.86
C THR A 223 -1.19 -3.44 9.24
N ILE A 224 -1.92 -4.35 8.61
CA ILE A 224 -1.86 -5.80 8.88
C ILE A 224 -0.97 -6.51 7.86
N ASP A 225 -0.30 -7.58 8.27
CA ASP A 225 0.29 -8.54 7.36
C ASP A 225 -0.77 -9.49 6.79
N GLY A 226 -1.10 -9.32 5.50
CA GLY A 226 -2.12 -10.11 4.83
C GLY A 226 -1.85 -11.63 4.87
N GLU A 227 -0.60 -12.06 4.68
CA GLU A 227 -0.26 -13.48 4.71
C GLU A 227 -0.47 -14.09 6.10
N ALA A 228 -0.11 -13.34 7.15
CA ALA A 228 -0.30 -13.75 8.54
C ALA A 228 -1.78 -13.94 8.91
N VAL A 229 -2.69 -13.24 8.23
CA VAL A 229 -4.16 -13.37 8.41
C VAL A 229 -4.85 -14.15 7.29
N GLY A 230 -4.09 -14.90 6.47
CA GLY A 230 -4.62 -15.86 5.50
C GLY A 230 -4.90 -15.31 4.10
N PHE A 231 -4.57 -14.06 3.81
CA PHE A 231 -4.71 -13.45 2.48
C PHE A 231 -3.51 -13.82 1.60
N ARG A 232 -3.64 -14.96 0.93
CA ARG A 232 -2.56 -15.54 0.12
C ARG A 232 -2.69 -15.20 -1.37
N GLU A 233 -3.89 -14.86 -1.82
CA GLU A 233 -4.16 -14.54 -3.21
C GLU A 233 -4.04 -13.04 -3.45
N ASN A 234 -3.27 -12.68 -4.47
CA ASN A 234 -2.96 -11.30 -4.78
C ASN A 234 -3.03 -11.10 -6.30
N ALA A 235 -3.91 -10.23 -6.78
CA ALA A 235 -4.10 -10.00 -8.20
C ALA A 235 -3.89 -8.54 -8.57
N MET A 236 -3.23 -8.32 -9.69
CA MET A 236 -3.22 -7.05 -10.40
C MET A 236 -4.23 -7.16 -11.54
N VAL A 237 -5.31 -6.40 -11.45
CA VAL A 237 -6.30 -6.29 -12.52
C VAL A 237 -5.93 -5.10 -13.37
N VAL A 238 -5.88 -5.31 -14.68
CA VAL A 238 -5.56 -4.26 -15.66
C VAL A 238 -6.71 -4.12 -16.65
N LEU A 239 -7.16 -2.89 -16.88
CA LEU A 239 -8.34 -2.54 -17.67
C LEU A 239 -7.90 -1.78 -18.92
N ARG A 240 -8.56 -2.05 -20.05
CA ARG A 240 -8.28 -1.37 -21.33
C ARG A 240 -8.87 0.04 -21.33
N GLU A 241 -10.07 0.18 -20.78
CA GLU A 241 -10.77 1.44 -20.60
C GLU A 241 -10.19 2.21 -19.40
N PRO A 242 -9.99 3.54 -19.50
CA PRO A 242 -9.34 4.34 -18.47
C PRO A 242 -10.28 4.72 -17.30
N VAL A 243 -11.10 3.79 -16.82
CA VAL A 243 -12.12 3.97 -15.74
C VAL A 243 -11.53 3.91 -14.32
N CYS A 244 -10.35 4.52 -14.14
CA CYS A 244 -9.58 4.41 -12.91
C CYS A 244 -10.18 5.18 -11.73
N GLU A 245 -10.95 6.24 -12.00
CA GLU A 245 -11.61 6.97 -10.93
C GLU A 245 -12.76 6.15 -10.34
N GLU A 246 -13.57 5.54 -11.20
CA GLU A 246 -14.67 4.66 -10.84
C GLU A 246 -14.13 3.42 -10.13
N ALA A 247 -13.05 2.82 -10.64
CA ALA A 247 -12.38 1.68 -10.00
C ALA A 247 -11.87 2.04 -8.59
N ALA A 248 -11.38 3.26 -8.37
CA ALA A 248 -10.92 3.72 -7.07
C ALA A 248 -12.06 3.91 -6.05
N ARG A 249 -13.29 4.15 -6.51
CA ARG A 249 -14.46 4.25 -5.62
C ARG A 249 -14.98 2.90 -5.14
N LEU A 250 -14.63 1.81 -5.82
CA LEU A 250 -14.98 0.46 -5.36
C LEU A 250 -14.16 0.08 -4.12
N ASN A 251 -14.81 -0.44 -3.08
CA ASN A 251 -14.12 -0.83 -1.86
C ASN A 251 -13.13 -1.98 -2.07
N ILE A 252 -13.37 -2.90 -3.02
CA ILE A 252 -12.50 -4.07 -3.16
C ILE A 252 -11.09 -3.75 -3.66
N THR A 253 -10.91 -2.59 -4.30
CA THR A 253 -9.67 -2.19 -4.95
C THR A 253 -8.75 -1.52 -3.93
N THR A 254 -7.45 -1.88 -3.89
CA THR A 254 -6.51 -1.31 -2.90
C THR A 254 -5.66 -0.18 -3.46
N HIS A 255 -4.90 -0.48 -4.50
CA HIS A 255 -4.09 0.48 -5.22
C HIS A 255 -4.69 0.70 -6.58
N VAL A 256 -5.11 1.92 -6.92
CA VAL A 256 -5.66 2.25 -8.23
C VAL A 256 -4.82 3.33 -8.90
N VAL A 257 -4.23 2.98 -10.04
CA VAL A 257 -3.22 3.81 -10.71
C VAL A 257 -3.46 3.81 -12.21
N LEU A 258 -3.51 5.01 -12.79
CA LEU A 258 -3.45 5.25 -14.21
C LEU A 258 -2.00 5.32 -14.66
N ARG A 259 -1.68 4.61 -15.74
CA ARG A 259 -0.36 4.50 -16.35
C ARG A 259 -0.42 4.75 -17.85
N ASN A 260 0.74 5.00 -18.45
CA ASN A 260 0.85 5.01 -19.91
C ASN A 260 0.65 3.61 -20.49
N THR A 261 0.31 3.55 -21.78
CA THR A 261 0.35 2.32 -22.58
C THR A 261 1.67 2.24 -23.34
N VAL A 262 1.99 1.04 -23.85
CA VAL A 262 3.13 0.80 -24.73
C VAL A 262 2.59 0.21 -26.04
N PRO A 263 2.57 0.98 -27.15
CA PRO A 263 2.04 0.50 -28.43
C PRO A 263 2.65 -0.83 -28.86
N GLY A 264 1.80 -1.77 -29.27
CA GLY A 264 2.21 -3.12 -29.69
C GLY A 264 2.62 -4.08 -28.56
N LYS A 265 2.77 -3.59 -27.30
CA LYS A 265 3.22 -4.42 -26.17
C LYS A 265 2.24 -4.46 -25.00
N TRP A 266 1.69 -3.31 -24.60
CA TRP A 266 0.87 -3.20 -23.40
C TRP A 266 -0.26 -2.16 -23.53
N PRO A 267 -1.52 -2.60 -23.73
CA PRO A 267 -2.63 -1.71 -24.03
C PRO A 267 -3.43 -1.24 -22.82
N TYR A 268 -3.10 -1.66 -21.58
CA TYR A 268 -3.91 -1.40 -20.40
C TYR A 268 -3.42 -0.16 -19.62
N PRO A 269 -4.17 0.95 -19.60
CA PRO A 269 -3.79 2.15 -18.85
C PRO A 269 -4.23 2.13 -17.38
N CYS A 270 -5.28 1.40 -17.02
CA CYS A 270 -5.83 1.44 -15.67
C CYS A 270 -5.56 0.14 -14.89
N TYR A 271 -5.10 0.28 -13.64
CA TYR A 271 -4.64 -0.83 -12.82
C TYR A 271 -5.32 -0.75 -11.48
N PHE A 272 -5.77 -1.88 -10.96
CA PHE A 272 -6.05 -2.00 -9.54
C PHE A 272 -5.57 -3.31 -8.92
N MET A 273 -5.22 -3.25 -7.64
CA MET A 273 -4.84 -4.43 -6.86
C MET A 273 -6.03 -4.96 -6.04
N VAL A 274 -6.12 -6.29 -5.91
CA VAL A 274 -7.11 -7.00 -5.09
C VAL A 274 -6.40 -8.12 -4.33
N HIS A 275 -6.81 -8.37 -3.10
CA HIS A 275 -6.24 -9.40 -2.23
C HIS A 275 -7.36 -10.27 -1.66
N GLY A 276 -7.17 -11.58 -1.61
CA GLY A 276 -8.18 -12.51 -1.12
C GLY A 276 -7.59 -13.70 -0.38
N VAL A 277 -8.43 -14.36 0.42
CA VAL A 277 -8.05 -15.59 1.13
C VAL A 277 -8.02 -16.82 0.22
N SER A 278 -8.75 -16.78 -0.89
CA SER A 278 -8.77 -17.83 -1.89
C SER A 278 -9.04 -17.28 -3.29
N ARG A 279 -8.66 -18.08 -4.29
CA ARG A 279 -8.73 -17.70 -5.69
C ARG A 279 -10.17 -17.44 -6.11
N GLN A 280 -11.08 -18.32 -5.68
CA GLN A 280 -12.51 -18.23 -5.95
C GLN A 280 -13.10 -16.91 -5.41
N VAL A 281 -12.87 -16.61 -4.12
CA VAL A 281 -13.38 -15.37 -3.50
C VAL A 281 -12.88 -14.15 -4.26
N LEU A 282 -11.59 -14.12 -4.59
CA LEU A 282 -10.98 -13.02 -5.31
C LEU A 282 -11.58 -12.85 -6.71
N GLU A 283 -11.82 -13.95 -7.44
CA GLU A 283 -12.44 -13.93 -8.77
C GLU A 283 -13.90 -13.46 -8.73
N ASP A 284 -14.70 -13.92 -7.76
CA ASP A 284 -16.10 -13.52 -7.61
C ASP A 284 -16.22 -11.99 -7.44
N TYR A 285 -15.40 -11.39 -6.58
CA TYR A 285 -15.36 -9.95 -6.36
C TYR A 285 -14.83 -9.17 -7.58
N ILE A 286 -13.79 -9.69 -8.27
CA ILE A 286 -13.27 -9.05 -9.48
C ILE A 286 -14.35 -9.02 -10.59
N GLN A 287 -15.08 -10.11 -10.78
CA GLN A 287 -16.14 -10.19 -11.78
C GLN A 287 -17.26 -9.18 -11.50
N ASP A 288 -17.69 -9.04 -10.24
CA ASP A 288 -18.66 -8.03 -9.84
C ASP A 288 -18.14 -6.60 -10.07
N ALA A 289 -16.88 -6.33 -9.71
CA ALA A 289 -16.26 -5.03 -9.95
C ALA A 289 -16.16 -4.67 -11.43
N VAL A 290 -15.68 -5.58 -12.28
CA VAL A 290 -15.58 -5.37 -13.74
C VAL A 290 -16.97 -5.11 -14.34
N ARG A 291 -17.98 -5.87 -13.89
CA ARG A 291 -19.38 -5.66 -14.32
C ARG A 291 -19.88 -4.27 -13.96
N LYS A 292 -19.63 -3.82 -12.72
CA LYS A 292 -20.00 -2.47 -12.25
C LYS A 292 -19.27 -1.36 -13.00
N LEU A 293 -18.03 -1.60 -13.43
CA LEU A 293 -17.24 -0.66 -14.21
C LEU A 293 -17.63 -0.62 -15.69
N GLY A 294 -18.41 -1.59 -16.18
CA GLY A 294 -18.79 -1.66 -17.59
C GLY A 294 -17.62 -1.91 -18.54
N VAL A 295 -16.55 -2.55 -18.05
CA VAL A 295 -15.32 -2.80 -18.81
C VAL A 295 -15.46 -4.04 -19.68
N SER A 296 -15.12 -3.91 -20.96
CA SER A 296 -15.21 -4.99 -21.94
C SER A 296 -13.92 -5.80 -22.06
N GLU A 297 -12.75 -5.18 -21.81
CA GLU A 297 -11.47 -5.85 -21.91
C GLU A 297 -10.60 -5.61 -20.66
N TYR A 298 -10.28 -6.69 -19.97
CA TYR A 298 -9.38 -6.69 -18.82
C TYR A 298 -8.52 -7.95 -18.78
N ARG A 299 -7.46 -7.91 -17.97
CA ARG A 299 -6.67 -9.08 -17.59
C ARG A 299 -6.48 -9.10 -16.08
N VAL A 300 -6.35 -10.30 -15.53
CA VAL A 300 -6.01 -10.52 -14.12
C VAL A 300 -4.66 -11.20 -14.08
N LEU A 301 -3.69 -10.55 -13.44
CA LEU A 301 -2.33 -11.03 -13.28
C LEU A 301 -2.12 -11.42 -11.82
N TYR A 302 -2.15 -12.71 -11.53
CA TYR A 302 -2.05 -13.24 -10.20
C TYR A 302 -0.60 -13.39 -9.79
N SER A 303 -0.33 -13.04 -8.54
CA SER A 303 1.01 -13.08 -7.96
C SER A 303 1.32 -14.52 -7.59
N VAL A 304 2.40 -15.06 -8.15
CA VAL A 304 2.84 -16.44 -7.91
C VAL A 304 3.92 -16.48 -6.83
N ARG A 305 4.85 -15.52 -6.87
CA ARG A 305 5.95 -15.40 -5.90
C ARG A 305 6.26 -13.94 -5.61
N ASP A 306 6.54 -13.63 -4.35
CA ASP A 306 7.16 -12.38 -3.91
C ASP A 306 8.67 -12.60 -3.77
N PHE A 307 9.47 -11.87 -4.55
CA PHE A 307 10.92 -11.95 -4.52
C PHE A 307 11.60 -10.96 -3.56
N LEU A 308 10.89 -9.95 -3.06
CA LEU A 308 11.40 -9.09 -1.99
C LEU A 308 11.01 -9.63 -0.61
N GLY A 309 9.97 -10.45 -0.53
CA GLY A 309 9.44 -11.01 0.70
C GLY A 309 8.84 -9.95 1.61
N GLY A 310 7.68 -10.27 2.22
CA GLY A 310 7.05 -9.40 3.22
C GLY A 310 7.97 -8.98 4.38
N ARG A 311 9.02 -9.77 4.68
CA ARG A 311 10.01 -9.53 5.75
C ARG A 311 11.17 -8.60 5.36
N GLU A 312 11.63 -8.62 4.11
CA GLU A 312 12.72 -7.72 3.68
C GLU A 312 12.18 -6.31 3.38
N MET A 313 10.93 -6.22 2.93
CA MET A 313 10.20 -4.96 2.84
C MET A 313 10.07 -4.32 4.24
N GLY A 314 9.76 -5.09 5.29
CA GLY A 314 9.78 -4.60 6.68
C GLY A 314 11.17 -4.09 7.13
N ARG A 315 12.26 -4.78 6.79
CA ARG A 315 13.63 -4.36 7.18
C ARG A 315 14.18 -3.17 6.38
N ARG A 316 13.78 -3.02 5.11
CA ARG A 316 14.14 -1.85 4.28
C ARG A 316 13.20 -0.66 4.52
N VAL A 317 12.04 -0.87 5.17
CA VAL A 317 10.98 0.14 5.31
C VAL A 317 10.62 0.52 6.75
N GLU A 318 10.87 -0.25 7.82
CA GLU A 318 10.91 0.23 9.23
C GLU A 318 10.97 -0.83 10.34
N LYS A 319 11.68 -0.49 11.43
CA LYS A 319 11.40 -1.01 12.77
C LYS A 319 10.26 -0.20 13.39
N VAL A 320 9.36 -0.87 14.10
CA VAL A 320 8.46 -0.23 15.09
C VAL A 320 9.34 0.54 16.07
N ALA A 321 8.99 1.78 16.39
CA ALA A 321 9.61 2.49 17.50
C ALA A 321 9.26 1.72 18.78
N GLU A 322 10.28 1.19 19.45
CA GLU A 322 10.16 0.65 20.81
C GLU A 322 9.67 1.72 21.77
#